data_AF-H4FBM7-F1
#
_entry.id   AF-H4FBM7-F1
#
_cell.length_a   1.000
_cell.length_b   1.000
_cell.length_c   1.000
_cell.angle_alpha   90.00
_cell.angle_beta   90.00
_cell.angle_gamma   90.00
#
_symmetry.space_group_name_H-M   'P 1'
#
loop_
_entity.id
_entity.type
_entity.pdbx_description
1 polymer ?
#
loop_
_entity_poly.entity_id
_entity_poly.type
_entity_poly.pdbx_seq_one_letter_code
_entity_poly.pdbx_strand_id
1 'polypeptide(L)' 'MSKSSLLPEFASTEETAELMGITPRRLLQLARDGHIDGKVGRNQFRLRRALDCWFAYCRGLHA' A
#
# COMPACT_ATOMS: atom_id res chain seq x y z
N MET A 1 28.90 3.88 4.76
CA MET A 1 27.83 2.88 4.93
C MET A 1 26.52 3.53 4.54
N SER A 2 26.00 3.19 3.35
CA SER A 2 24.72 3.75 2.88
C SER A 2 23.61 3.18 3.75
N LYS A 3 22.98 4.01 4.58
CA LYS A 3 21.76 3.61 5.31
C LYS A 3 20.70 3.36 4.24
N SER A 4 20.57 2.11 3.80
CA SER A 4 19.41 1.70 3.04
C SER A 4 18.22 1.93 3.97
N SER A 5 17.48 3.00 3.72
CA SER A 5 16.22 3.31 4.37
C SER A 5 15.23 2.23 3.95
N LEU A 6 15.31 1.07 4.61
CA LEU A 6 14.36 0.00 4.45
C LEU A 6 13.04 0.50 5.01
N LEU A 7 12.05 0.65 4.13
CA LEU A 7 10.68 0.88 4.56
C LEU A 7 10.28 -0.19 5.59
N PRO A 8 9.46 0.16 6.60
CA PRO A 8 8.98 -0.83 7.55
C PRO A 8 8.21 -1.93 6.81
N GLU A 9 8.30 -3.17 7.29
CA GLU A 9 7.60 -4.30 6.67
C GLU A 9 6.08 -4.09 6.70
N PHE A 10 5.59 -3.50 7.79
CA PHE A 10 4.19 -3.20 8.03
C PHE A 10 3.99 -1.71 8.30
N ALA A 11 2.86 -1.18 7.83
CA ALA A 11 2.43 0.18 8.10
C ALA A 11 0.92 0.21 8.38
N SER A 12 0.49 1.23 9.11
CA SER A 12 -0.94 1.50 9.33
C SER A 12 -1.65 1.85 8.02
N THR A 13 -2.99 1.81 8.02
CA THR A 13 -3.78 2.31 6.88
C THR A 13 -3.44 3.77 6.57
N GLU A 14 -3.27 4.57 7.60
CA GLU A 14 -2.98 6.00 7.52
C GLU A 14 -1.62 6.26 6.89
N GLU A 15 -0.55 5.66 7.42
CA GLU A 15 0.81 5.79 6.86
C GLU A 15 0.89 5.24 5.43
N THR A 16 0.23 4.12 5.16
CA THR A 16 0.21 3.52 3.81
C THR A 16 -0.49 4.45 2.81
N ALA A 17 -1.62 5.04 3.20
CA ALA A 17 -2.37 5.95 2.34
C ALA A 17 -1.59 7.26 2.09
N GLU A 18 -0.92 7.78 3.13
CA GLU A 18 -0.03 8.94 3.01
C GLU A 18 1.10 8.67 2.01
N LEU A 19 1.78 7.53 2.12
CA LEU A 19 2.85 7.14 1.20
C LEU A 19 2.38 6.99 -0.26
N MET A 20 1.11 6.60 -0.46
CA MET A 20 0.51 6.49 -1.79
C MET A 20 -0.06 7.82 -2.31
N GLY A 21 -0.16 8.85 -1.48
CA GLY A 21 -0.77 10.13 -1.83
C GLY A 21 -2.29 10.05 -2.01
N ILE A 22 -2.97 9.16 -1.27
CA ILE A 22 -4.43 8.97 -1.33
C ILE A 22 -5.06 9.00 0.06
N THR A 23 -6.39 9.08 0.12
CA THR A 23 -7.10 9.00 1.42
C THR A 23 -7.14 7.55 1.94
N PRO A 24 -7.17 7.34 3.26
CA PRO A 24 -7.38 6.00 3.85
C PRO A 24 -8.64 5.31 3.32
N ARG A 25 -9.72 6.08 3.11
CA ARG A 25 -10.96 5.59 2.49
C ARG A 25 -10.72 5.04 1.10
N ARG A 26 -9.95 5.75 0.26
CA ARG A 26 -9.64 5.30 -1.10
C ARG A 26 -8.75 4.06 -1.09
N LEU A 27 -7.74 4.01 -0.22
CA LEU A 27 -6.89 2.83 -0.03
C LEU A 27 -7.74 1.60 0.32
N LEU A 28 -8.62 1.72 1.32
CA LEU A 28 -9.49 0.63 1.75
C LEU A 28 -10.47 0.19 0.66
N GLN A 29 -11.00 1.14 -0.12
CA GLN A 29 -11.84 0.83 -1.28
C GLN A 29 -11.05 0.02 -2.32
N LEU A 30 -9.87 0.48 -2.72
CA LEU A 30 -9.02 -0.23 -3.69
C LEU A 30 -8.61 -1.62 -3.20
N ALA A 31 -8.34 -1.78 -1.91
CA ALA A 31 -8.03 -3.07 -1.33
C ALA A 31 -9.24 -4.02 -1.35
N ARG A 32 -10.43 -3.51 -1.01
CA ARG A 32 -11.68 -4.27 -1.10
C ARG A 32 -12.02 -4.68 -2.54
N ASP A 33 -11.75 -3.78 -3.49
CA ASP A 33 -12.03 -3.99 -4.91
C ASP A 33 -10.92 -4.83 -5.59
N GLY A 34 -9.93 -5.33 -4.85
CA GLY A 34 -8.90 -6.27 -5.32
C GLY A 34 -7.70 -5.63 -6.02
N HIS A 35 -7.65 -4.30 -6.11
CA HIS A 35 -6.57 -3.57 -6.76
C HIS A 35 -5.31 -3.43 -5.91
N ILE A 36 -5.46 -3.42 -4.59
CA ILE A 36 -4.35 -3.34 -3.64
C ILE A 36 -4.37 -4.56 -2.74
N ASP A 37 -3.33 -5.37 -2.82
CA ASP A 37 -3.11 -6.51 -1.97
C ASP A 37 -2.13 -6.16 -0.83
N GLY A 38 -2.17 -6.90 0.27
CA GLY A 38 -1.27 -6.70 1.40
C GLY A 38 -1.94 -6.27 2.70
N LYS A 39 -3.27 -6.16 2.77
CA LYS A 39 -3.98 -5.96 4.04
C LYS A 39 -3.84 -7.21 4.92
N VAL A 40 -3.21 -7.09 6.08
CA VAL A 40 -2.94 -8.22 7.00
C VAL A 40 -3.76 -8.17 8.30
N GLY A 41 -4.49 -7.08 8.54
CA GLY A 41 -5.33 -6.91 9.71
C GLY A 41 -6.32 -5.75 9.55
N ARG A 42 -7.00 -5.39 10.63
CA ARG A 42 -8.03 -4.33 10.60
C ARG A 42 -7.49 -3.00 10.08
N ASN A 43 -6.29 -2.61 10.53
CA ASN A 43 -5.63 -1.33 10.23
C ASN A 43 -4.15 -1.47 9.82
N GLN A 44 -3.76 -2.58 9.18
CA GLN A 44 -2.36 -2.83 8.86
C GLN A 44 -2.17 -3.43 7.47
N PHE A 45 -1.15 -2.94 6.78
CA PHE A 45 -0.73 -3.40 5.47
C PHE A 45 0.73 -3.87 5.50
N ARG A 46 1.06 -4.91 4.74
CA ARG A 46 2.42 -5.18 4.29
C ARG A 46 2.78 -4.11 3.26
N LEU A 47 3.59 -3.15 3.67
CA LEU A 47 3.78 -1.91 2.95
C LEU A 47 4.37 -2.15 1.56
N ARG A 48 5.38 -3.01 1.45
CA ARG A 48 6.02 -3.34 0.17
C ARG A 48 5.02 -3.90 -0.85
N ARG A 49 4.19 -4.87 -0.43
CA ARG A 49 3.18 -5.49 -1.29
C ARG A 49 2.12 -4.48 -1.74
N ALA A 50 1.65 -3.66 -0.81
CA ALA A 50 0.65 -2.64 -1.10
C ALA A 50 1.18 -1.59 -2.09
N LEU A 51 2.43 -1.14 -1.92
CA LEU A 51 3.09 -0.21 -2.84
C LEU A 51 3.31 -0.83 -4.23
N ASP A 52 3.76 -2.08 -4.31
CA ASP A 52 3.93 -2.75 -5.60
C ASP A 52 2.60 -2.85 -6.36
N CYS A 53 1.50 -3.20 -5.69
CA CYS A 53 0.16 -3.18 -6.27
C CYS A 53 -0.29 -1.77 -6.68
N TRP A 54 0.02 -0.75 -5.87
CA TRP A 54 -0.30 0.64 -6.19
C TRP A 54 0.42 1.13 -7.44
N PHE A 55 1.72 0.82 -7.57
CA PHE A 55 2.48 1.18 -8.76
C PHE A 55 1.96 0.46 -10.01
N ALA A 56 1.60 -0.82 -9.91
CA ALA A 56 0.94 -1.53 -11.00
C ALA A 56 -0.41 -0.87 -11.33
N TYR A 57 -1.17 -0.48 -10.31
CA TYR A 57 -2.46 0.18 -10.47
C TYR A 57 -2.33 1.51 -11.24
N CYS A 58 -1.41 2.37 -10.84
CA CYS A 58 -1.17 3.66 -11.50
C CYS A 58 -0.67 3.52 -12.94
N ARG A 59 -0.04 2.40 -13.30
CA ARG A 59 0.44 2.11 -14.66
C ARG A 59 -0.60 1.46 -15.56
N GLY A 60 -1.81 1.18 -15.05
CA GLY A 60 -2.83 0.46 -15.81
C GLY A 60 -2.54 -1.02 -16.01
N LEU A 61 -1.64 -1.62 -15.22
CA LEU A 61 -1.15 -2.99 -15.38
C LEU A 61 -1.97 -4.02 -14.59
N HIS A 62 -3.26 -3.76 -14.37
CA HIS A 62 -4.14 -4.68 -13.63
C HIS A 62 -4.48 -5.89 -14.51
N ALA A 63 -4.50 -7.08 -13.91
CA ALA A 63 -5.05 -8.30 -14.50
C ALA A 63 -6.58 -8.24 -14.58
#